data_AF-A0A1V9YPM0-F1
#
_entry.id   AF-A0A1V9YPM0-F1
#
_cell.length_a   1.000
_cell.length_b   1.000
_cell.length_c   1.000
_cell.angle_alpha   90.00
_cell.angle_beta   90.00
_cell.angle_gamma   90.00
#
_symmetry.space_group_name_H-M   'P 1'
#
loop_
_entity.id
_entity.type
_entity.pdbx_description
1 polymer ?
#
loop_
_entity_poly.entity_id
_entity_poly.type
_entity_poly.pdbx_seq_one_letter_code
_entity_poly.pdbx_strand_id
1 'polypeptide(L)'
;MMMLARFRACRRPALAATKTTYGFTRHHQLQLVDIAYCYHELMQSHRDFTKMPSRFVVPSVAPWPESARGKEVNISAFRAFYRDGRLHDDIVADLDAINFVWDLREFKFQWLLRALETHRRLLRHLNVAQVFRVPEDDAWPKHTHGMPLGVIVHNVRSGALATTDEQKARLNALGFVWRSSKYCIPTYLDALRAFRERHGHVQVPFKFQVPVNDPSWPEHTRGIKLGILVRNLRRRKDCLTPEVRDSLNAIDFVWVVRPLPNA
;
A
#
# COMPACT_ATOMS: atom_id res chain seq x y z
N MET A 1 2.06 17.31 13.32
CA MET A 1 3.36 16.91 13.92
C MET A 1 3.65 15.40 13.94
N MET A 2 2.70 14.47 13.76
CA MET A 2 2.99 13.01 13.84
C MET A 2 3.54 12.35 12.56
N MET A 3 3.52 13.02 11.40
CA MET A 3 3.94 12.42 10.11
C MET A 3 5.46 12.37 9.91
N LEU A 4 6.18 13.41 10.37
CA LEU A 4 7.63 13.56 10.13
C LEU A 4 8.46 12.47 10.81
N ALA A 5 8.07 12.07 12.03
CA ALA A 5 8.76 11.01 12.77
C ALA A 5 8.68 9.64 12.09
N ARG A 6 7.68 9.40 11.22
CA ARG A 6 7.45 8.10 10.58
C ARG A 6 8.17 7.91 9.24
N PHE A 7 8.69 8.97 8.64
CA PHE A 7 9.51 8.89 7.42
C PHE A 7 11.01 8.80 7.71
N ARG A 8 11.38 8.85 9.00
CA ARG A 8 12.73 8.49 9.46
C ARG A 8 12.88 6.99 9.36
N ALA A 9 13.50 6.51 8.28
CA ALA A 9 14.07 5.16 8.29
C ALA A 9 15.02 5.07 9.50
N CYS A 10 15.01 3.96 10.23
CA CYS A 10 15.86 3.76 11.42
C CYS A 10 17.31 4.18 11.12
N ARG A 11 17.70 5.38 11.59
CA ARG A 11 19.10 5.81 11.62
C ARG A 11 19.82 4.83 12.53
N ARG A 12 20.79 4.09 12.00
CA ARG A 12 21.63 3.26 12.87
C ARG A 12 22.34 4.19 13.85
N PRO A 13 22.39 3.88 15.16
CA PRO A 13 23.16 4.68 16.09
C PRO A 13 24.59 4.76 15.57
N ALA A 14 25.15 5.97 15.55
CA ALA A 14 26.50 6.19 15.09
C ALA A 14 27.43 5.29 15.92
N LEU A 15 28.00 4.26 15.28
CA LEU A 15 29.12 3.54 15.86
C LEU A 15 30.18 4.60 16.14
N ALA A 16 30.56 4.74 17.41
CA ALA A 16 31.67 5.58 17.85
C ALA A 16 32.96 5.04 17.19
N ALA A 17 33.18 5.46 15.95
CA ALA A 17 34.33 5.13 15.16
C ALA A 17 34.47 6.25 14.14
N THR A 18 35.61 6.92 14.24
CA THR A 18 36.23 7.82 13.27
C THR A 18 36.25 7.20 11.87
N LYS A 19 35.10 7.16 11.19
CA LYS A 19 35.02 6.77 9.77
C LYS A 19 35.39 7.99 8.95
N THR A 20 36.66 8.04 8.54
CA THR A 20 37.19 8.99 7.56
C THR A 20 36.23 9.11 6.38
N THR A 21 35.51 10.22 6.30
CA THR A 21 34.54 10.55 5.24
C THR A 21 35.29 10.96 3.97
N TYR A 22 36.07 10.05 3.38
CA TYR A 22 36.62 10.28 2.05
C TYR A 22 35.46 10.57 1.08
N GLY A 23 35.45 11.77 0.51
CA GLY A 23 34.52 12.23 -0.53
C GLY A 23 33.25 12.96 -0.08
N PHE A 24 32.91 13.03 1.21
CA PHE A 24 31.66 13.67 1.67
C PHE A 24 31.88 14.61 2.86
N THR A 25 32.59 15.70 2.58
CA THR A 25 32.91 16.76 3.54
C THR A 25 31.66 17.52 3.97
N ARG A 26 31.72 18.19 5.12
CA ARG A 26 30.61 19.04 5.63
C ARG A 26 30.18 20.11 4.62
N HIS A 27 31.13 20.65 3.83
CA HIS A 27 30.84 21.60 2.76
C HIS A 27 29.91 21.01 1.68
N HIS A 28 30.14 19.76 1.25
CA HIS A 28 29.24 19.09 0.30
C HIS A 28 27.85 18.81 0.92
N GLN A 29 27.77 18.58 2.22
CA GLN A 29 26.48 18.41 2.92
C GLN A 29 25.69 19.73 2.96
N LEU A 30 26.34 20.86 3.28
CA LEU A 30 25.71 22.18 3.27
C LEU A 30 25.26 22.58 1.87
N GLN A 31 26.10 22.37 0.85
CA GLN A 31 25.73 22.63 -0.53
C GLN A 31 24.47 21.86 -0.96
N LEU A 32 24.30 20.63 -0.45
CA LEU A 32 23.12 19.82 -0.66
C LEU A 32 21.88 20.36 0.04
N VAL A 33 22.03 20.90 1.24
CA VAL A 33 20.97 21.59 1.97
C VAL A 33 20.49 22.78 1.13
N ASP A 34 21.39 23.65 0.67
CA ASP A 34 21.04 24.81 -0.15
C ASP A 34 20.26 24.39 -1.42
N ILE A 35 20.72 23.35 -2.11
CA ILE A 35 20.02 22.79 -3.29
C ILE A 35 18.64 22.27 -2.89
N ALA A 36 18.50 21.58 -1.75
CA ALA A 36 17.23 21.06 -1.28
C ALA A 36 16.24 22.18 -0.90
N TYR A 37 16.72 23.27 -0.31
CA TYR A 37 15.93 24.48 -0.04
C TYR A 37 15.46 25.15 -1.33
N CYS A 38 16.37 25.40 -2.29
CA CYS A 38 15.98 25.95 -3.60
C CYS A 38 14.98 25.04 -4.32
N TYR A 39 15.17 23.72 -4.23
CA TYR A 39 14.24 22.75 -4.80
C TYR A 39 12.87 22.81 -4.10
N HIS A 40 12.85 22.96 -2.77
CA HIS A 40 11.62 23.09 -2.01
C HIS A 40 10.85 24.35 -2.43
N GLU A 41 11.49 25.51 -2.43
CA GLU A 41 10.85 26.78 -2.81
C GLU A 41 10.30 26.77 -4.24
N LEU A 42 11.08 26.29 -5.20
CA LEU A 42 10.68 26.31 -6.62
C LEU A 42 9.60 25.30 -6.97
N MET A 43 9.65 24.10 -6.40
CA MET A 43 8.79 22.98 -6.81
C MET A 43 7.57 22.80 -5.89
N GLN A 44 7.51 23.51 -4.76
CA GLN A 44 6.52 23.24 -3.70
C GLN A 44 5.80 24.46 -3.14
N SER A 45 5.62 25.52 -3.91
CA SER A 45 4.58 26.53 -3.58
C SER A 45 3.19 25.93 -3.34
N HIS A 46 2.98 24.64 -3.64
CA HIS A 46 1.73 23.89 -3.45
C HIS A 46 1.88 22.51 -2.76
N ARG A 47 3.02 22.13 -2.16
CA ARG A 47 3.22 20.77 -1.61
C ARG A 47 3.87 20.74 -0.22
N ASP A 48 3.32 19.92 0.67
CA ASP A 48 3.74 19.82 2.08
C ASP A 48 5.09 19.09 2.33
N PHE A 49 5.72 18.48 1.30
CA PHE A 49 6.86 17.56 1.47
C PHE A 49 7.94 17.65 0.37
N THR A 50 9.21 17.61 0.79
CA THR A 50 10.35 17.66 -0.13
C THR A 50 10.77 16.32 -0.71
N LYS A 51 10.28 16.07 -1.93
CA LYS A 51 10.54 14.86 -2.71
C LYS A 51 11.50 15.12 -3.87
N MET A 52 12.80 14.99 -3.59
CA MET A 52 13.84 15.04 -4.62
C MET A 52 14.07 13.67 -5.30
N PRO A 53 14.31 13.64 -6.63
CA PRO A 53 14.63 12.42 -7.36
C PRO A 53 15.99 11.86 -6.95
N SER A 54 16.21 10.57 -7.22
CA SER A 54 17.43 9.84 -6.85
C SER A 54 18.72 10.45 -7.41
N ARG A 55 18.62 10.97 -8.63
CA ARG A 55 19.66 11.72 -9.33
C ARG A 55 19.00 13.02 -9.77
N PHE A 56 19.63 14.14 -9.46
CA PHE A 56 19.12 15.46 -9.79
C PHE A 56 20.25 16.26 -10.44
N VAL A 57 20.04 16.70 -11.67
CA VAL A 57 20.95 17.64 -12.33
C VAL A 57 20.50 19.03 -11.97
N VAL A 58 21.37 19.78 -11.30
CA VAL A 58 21.06 21.14 -10.84
C VAL A 58 21.01 22.06 -12.06
N PRO A 59 19.90 22.77 -12.32
CA PRO A 59 19.82 23.71 -13.42
C PRO A 59 20.89 24.79 -13.33
N SER A 60 21.40 25.23 -14.49
CA SER A 60 22.52 26.19 -14.55
C SER A 60 22.13 27.65 -14.35
N VAL A 61 20.90 27.93 -13.93
CA VAL A 61 20.33 29.28 -13.80
C VAL A 61 20.05 29.62 -12.33
N ALA A 62 19.87 30.89 -11.99
CA ALA A 62 19.36 31.27 -10.67
C ALA A 62 17.95 30.67 -10.45
N PRO A 63 17.55 30.31 -9.22
CA PRO A 63 18.15 30.61 -7.91
C PRO A 63 19.17 29.57 -7.42
N TRP A 64 19.57 28.58 -8.23
CA TRP A 64 20.45 27.51 -7.78
C TRP A 64 21.87 28.02 -7.40
N PRO A 65 22.51 27.45 -6.36
CA PRO A 65 23.84 27.86 -5.90
C PRO A 65 24.88 27.75 -7.01
N GLU A 66 25.71 28.77 -7.19
CA GLU A 66 26.68 28.86 -8.29
C GLU A 66 27.65 27.67 -8.32
N SER A 67 28.08 27.22 -7.14
CA SER A 67 28.96 26.07 -6.96
C SER A 67 28.32 24.73 -7.39
N ALA A 68 26.99 24.67 -7.48
CA ALA A 68 26.21 23.47 -7.76
C ALA A 68 25.63 23.44 -9.19
N ARG A 69 25.58 24.57 -9.90
CA ARG A 69 25.01 24.70 -11.24
C ARG A 69 25.60 23.69 -12.23
N GLY A 70 24.74 22.99 -12.96
CA GLY A 70 25.10 22.00 -13.97
C GLY A 70 25.66 20.68 -13.42
N LYS A 71 25.82 20.53 -12.10
CA LYS A 71 26.34 19.29 -11.49
C LYS A 71 25.21 18.31 -11.22
N GLU A 72 25.51 17.03 -11.39
CA GLU A 72 24.63 15.96 -10.94
C GLU A 72 24.84 15.68 -9.45
N VAL A 73 23.74 15.67 -8.72
CA VAL A 73 23.69 15.38 -7.31
C VAL A 73 23.04 14.03 -7.08
N ASN A 74 23.74 13.15 -6.35
CA ASN A 74 23.26 11.82 -6.01
C ASN A 74 22.54 11.83 -4.64
N ILE A 75 21.23 12.08 -4.69
CA ILE A 75 20.37 12.10 -3.51
C ILE A 75 20.21 10.69 -2.89
N SER A 76 20.31 9.64 -3.69
CA SER A 76 20.30 8.26 -3.17
C SER A 76 21.49 7.96 -2.26
N ALA A 77 22.70 8.42 -2.65
CA ALA A 77 23.89 8.30 -1.81
C ALA A 77 23.73 9.11 -0.51
N PHE A 78 23.13 10.30 -0.60
CA PHE A 78 22.83 11.11 0.57
C PHE A 78 21.86 10.44 1.55
N ARG A 79 20.77 9.84 1.06
CA ARG A 79 19.85 9.03 1.88
C ARG A 79 20.52 7.77 2.46
N ALA A 80 21.53 7.22 1.78
CA ALA A 80 22.32 6.12 2.35
C ALA A 80 23.19 6.61 3.52
N PHE A 81 23.87 7.75 3.38
CA PHE A 81 24.66 8.35 4.46
C PHE A 81 23.82 8.72 5.68
N TYR A 82 22.57 9.15 5.47
CA TYR A 82 21.60 9.33 6.55
C TYR A 82 21.37 8.04 7.34
N ARG A 83 21.06 6.93 6.64
CA ARG A 83 20.83 5.62 7.28
C ARG A 83 22.07 5.09 8.01
N ASP A 84 23.24 5.38 7.47
CA ASP A 84 24.53 5.01 8.04
C ASP A 84 24.97 5.92 9.21
N GLY A 85 24.21 6.97 9.51
CA GLY A 85 24.51 7.92 10.59
C GLY A 85 25.71 8.84 10.32
N ARG A 86 26.09 9.02 9.04
CA ARG A 86 27.28 9.79 8.61
C ARG A 86 27.01 11.28 8.36
N LEU A 87 25.75 11.69 8.40
CA LEU A 87 25.36 13.10 8.30
C LEU A 87 25.42 13.76 9.67
N HIS A 88 25.84 15.03 9.68
CA HIS A 88 25.78 15.83 10.89
C HIS A 88 24.32 16.12 11.28
N ASP A 89 24.09 16.25 12.59
CA ASP A 89 22.74 16.41 13.15
C ASP A 89 22.11 17.77 12.79
N ASP A 90 22.91 18.82 12.61
CA ASP A 90 22.48 20.13 12.12
C ASP A 90 21.92 20.02 10.69
N ILE A 91 22.63 19.37 9.78
CA ILE A 91 22.20 19.11 8.39
C ILE A 91 20.89 18.31 8.35
N VAL A 92 20.75 17.31 9.23
CA VAL A 92 19.52 16.53 9.32
C VAL A 92 18.37 17.40 9.83
N ALA A 93 18.62 18.27 10.81
CA ALA A 93 17.61 19.19 11.34
C ALA A 93 17.14 20.20 10.29
N ASP A 94 18.06 20.77 9.51
CA ASP A 94 17.75 21.71 8.42
C ASP A 94 16.86 21.05 7.35
N LEU A 95 17.20 19.82 6.95
CA LEU A 95 16.40 19.09 5.97
C LEU A 95 15.06 18.60 6.53
N ASP A 96 15.01 18.25 7.81
CA ASP A 96 13.76 17.93 8.49
C ASP A 96 12.83 19.16 8.55
N ALA A 97 13.37 20.38 8.64
CA ALA A 97 12.59 21.62 8.64
C ALA A 97 11.84 21.86 7.33
N ILE A 98 12.38 21.39 6.19
CA ILE A 98 11.71 21.44 4.87
C ILE A 98 10.94 20.15 4.55
N ASN A 99 10.64 19.33 5.56
CA ASN A 99 9.95 18.05 5.43
C ASN A 99 10.60 17.13 4.38
N PHE A 100 11.94 17.05 4.38
CA PHE A 100 12.67 16.23 3.43
C PHE A 100 12.34 14.74 3.57
N VAL A 101 12.01 14.11 2.45
CA VAL A 101 11.66 12.69 2.43
C VAL A 101 12.93 11.83 2.35
N TRP A 102 13.36 11.32 3.50
CA TRP A 102 14.50 10.42 3.64
C TRP A 102 14.26 9.04 3.01
N ASP A 103 13.09 8.45 3.22
CA ASP A 103 12.72 7.16 2.62
C ASP A 103 11.50 7.30 1.71
N LEU A 104 11.74 7.30 0.39
CA LEU A 104 10.69 7.36 -0.63
C LEU A 104 9.79 6.12 -0.63
N ARG A 105 10.31 4.95 -0.26
CA ARG A 105 9.55 3.70 -0.26
C ARG A 105 8.59 3.71 0.91
N GLU A 106 9.07 4.02 2.11
CA GLU A 106 8.23 4.16 3.29
C GLU A 106 7.24 5.32 3.10
N PHE A 107 7.65 6.42 2.48
CA PHE A 107 6.74 7.52 2.15
C PHE A 107 5.57 7.06 1.28
N LYS A 108 5.84 6.37 0.17
CA LYS A 108 4.80 5.80 -0.69
C LYS A 108 3.93 4.79 0.05
N PHE A 109 4.53 3.96 0.91
CA PHE A 109 3.82 2.94 1.67
C PHE A 109 2.85 3.53 2.70
N GLN A 110 3.24 4.61 3.39
CA GLN A 110 2.36 5.33 4.31
C GLN A 110 1.13 5.88 3.58
N TRP A 111 1.32 6.49 2.40
CA TRP A 111 0.19 6.98 1.60
C TRP A 111 -0.68 5.85 1.04
N LEU A 112 -0.08 4.70 0.69
CA LEU A 112 -0.83 3.48 0.37
C LEU A 112 -1.75 3.07 1.54
N LEU A 113 -1.24 3.06 2.77
CA LEU A 113 -2.05 2.73 3.95
C LEU A 113 -3.18 3.73 4.15
N ARG A 114 -2.91 5.04 4.03
CA ARG A 114 -3.95 6.07 4.15
C ARG A 114 -5.03 5.97 3.06
N ALA A 115 -4.62 5.64 1.84
CA ALA A 115 -5.55 5.37 0.75
C ALA A 115 -6.41 4.13 1.05
N LEU A 116 -5.82 3.05 1.59
CA LEU A 116 -6.55 1.85 1.99
C LEU A 116 -7.50 2.09 3.17
N GLU A 117 -7.09 2.87 4.17
CA GLU A 117 -7.96 3.31 5.27
C GLU A 117 -9.18 4.08 4.74
N THR A 118 -8.94 5.02 3.83
CA THR A 118 -10.01 5.81 3.20
C THR A 118 -10.93 4.92 2.37
N HIS A 119 -10.37 4.00 1.57
CA HIS A 119 -11.13 3.02 0.82
C HIS A 119 -12.00 2.14 1.72
N ARG A 120 -11.46 1.66 2.85
CA ARG A 120 -12.19 0.88 3.84
C ARG A 120 -13.31 1.70 4.47
N ARG A 121 -13.07 2.98 4.77
CA ARG A 121 -14.07 3.88 5.36
C ARG A 121 -15.24 4.10 4.40
N LEU A 122 -14.96 4.39 3.13
CA LEU A 122 -15.97 4.74 2.13
C LEU A 122 -16.72 3.52 1.58
N LEU A 123 -15.99 2.46 1.21
CA LEU A 123 -16.56 1.31 0.52
C LEU A 123 -16.77 0.10 1.44
N ARG A 124 -16.42 0.23 2.73
CA ARG A 124 -16.59 -0.82 3.77
C ARG A 124 -15.88 -2.14 3.46
N HIS A 125 -14.99 -2.16 2.46
CA HIS A 125 -14.17 -3.32 2.10
C HIS A 125 -12.76 -2.91 1.64
N LEU A 126 -11.82 -3.86 1.71
CA LEU A 126 -10.43 -3.69 1.27
C LEU A 126 -10.09 -4.50 0.00
N ASN A 127 -11.12 -5.04 -0.68
CA ASN A 127 -10.93 -5.66 -1.98
C ASN A 127 -10.85 -4.60 -3.09
N VAL A 128 -9.70 -3.95 -3.22
CA VAL A 128 -9.47 -2.97 -4.29
C VAL A 128 -9.35 -3.68 -5.64
N ALA A 129 -10.15 -3.25 -6.62
CA ALA A 129 -10.08 -3.71 -8.01
C ALA A 129 -8.79 -3.20 -8.68
N GLN A 130 -8.18 -3.99 -9.57
CA GLN A 130 -6.88 -3.62 -10.17
C GLN A 130 -6.92 -2.31 -10.95
N VAL A 131 -8.05 -2.00 -11.60
CA VAL A 131 -8.26 -0.77 -12.39
C VAL A 131 -8.57 0.45 -11.52
N PHE A 132 -8.76 0.28 -10.21
CA PHE A 132 -9.17 1.37 -9.33
C PHE A 132 -8.08 2.44 -9.21
N ARG A 133 -8.47 3.68 -9.49
CA ARG A 133 -7.69 4.89 -9.25
C ARG A 133 -8.40 5.73 -8.21
N VAL A 134 -7.63 6.35 -7.34
CA VAL A 134 -8.16 7.24 -6.31
C VAL A 134 -8.79 8.47 -6.97
N PRO A 135 -10.09 8.75 -6.74
CA PRO A 135 -10.76 9.95 -7.23
C PRO A 135 -10.13 11.23 -6.67
N GLU A 136 -10.26 12.33 -7.40
CA GLU A 136 -9.87 13.68 -6.97
C GLU A 136 -10.98 14.33 -6.12
N ASP A 137 -11.44 13.60 -5.12
CA ASP A 137 -12.51 14.01 -4.20
C ASP A 137 -11.89 14.41 -2.85
N ASP A 138 -12.45 15.42 -2.18
CA ASP A 138 -12.09 15.87 -0.83
C ASP A 138 -12.19 14.76 0.23
N ALA A 139 -12.98 13.72 -0.04
CA ALA A 139 -13.03 12.53 0.80
C ALA A 139 -11.70 11.75 0.86
N TRP A 140 -10.80 11.98 -0.12
CA TRP A 140 -9.49 11.36 -0.22
C TRP A 140 -8.37 12.36 0.10
N PRO A 141 -7.28 11.91 0.73
CA PRO A 141 -6.12 12.77 0.92
C PRO A 141 -5.59 13.27 -0.43
N LYS A 142 -5.31 14.58 -0.55
CA LYS A 142 -4.81 15.21 -1.78
C LYS A 142 -3.59 14.49 -2.38
N HIS A 143 -2.68 14.00 -1.54
CA HIS A 143 -1.50 13.24 -1.97
C HIS A 143 -1.80 11.85 -2.57
N THR A 144 -3.03 11.37 -2.42
CA THR A 144 -3.49 10.09 -2.99
C THR A 144 -4.30 10.26 -4.26
N HIS A 145 -4.72 11.48 -4.61
CA HIS A 145 -5.47 11.76 -5.84
C HIS A 145 -4.75 11.22 -7.08
N GLY A 146 -5.50 10.54 -7.96
CA GLY A 146 -4.97 9.92 -9.19
C GLY A 146 -4.08 8.69 -8.95
N MET A 147 -3.80 8.31 -7.70
CA MET A 147 -2.97 7.15 -7.37
C MET A 147 -3.61 5.87 -7.92
N PRO A 148 -2.87 5.03 -8.69
CA PRO A 148 -3.35 3.74 -9.18
C PRO A 148 -3.34 2.70 -8.06
N LEU A 149 -4.18 2.92 -7.03
CA LEU A 149 -4.24 2.12 -5.82
C LEU A 149 -4.47 0.63 -6.13
N GLY A 150 -5.33 0.32 -7.12
CA GLY A 150 -5.58 -1.04 -7.56
C GLY A 150 -4.34 -1.79 -8.05
N VAL A 151 -3.50 -1.12 -8.85
CA VAL A 151 -2.25 -1.68 -9.38
C VAL A 151 -1.24 -1.88 -8.25
N ILE A 152 -1.12 -0.90 -7.35
CA ILE A 152 -0.20 -1.00 -6.21
C ILE A 152 -0.60 -2.16 -5.30
N VAL A 153 -1.89 -2.28 -4.98
CA VAL A 153 -2.45 -3.39 -4.21
C VAL A 153 -2.22 -4.73 -4.90
N HIS A 154 -2.41 -4.80 -6.22
CA HIS A 154 -2.11 -6.00 -7.00
C HIS A 154 -0.62 -6.41 -6.87
N ASN A 155 0.31 -5.45 -6.98
CA ASN A 155 1.74 -5.70 -6.85
C ASN A 155 2.13 -6.14 -5.44
N VAL A 156 1.46 -5.63 -4.40
CA VAL A 156 1.61 -6.11 -3.02
C VAL A 156 1.13 -7.57 -2.91
N ARG A 157 -0.02 -7.91 -3.50
CA ARG A 157 -0.59 -9.26 -3.47
C ARG A 157 0.25 -10.29 -4.25
N SER A 158 0.81 -9.89 -5.39
CA SER A 158 1.65 -10.77 -6.23
C SER A 158 3.08 -10.92 -5.70
N GLY A 159 3.46 -10.13 -4.70
CA GLY A 159 4.85 -10.08 -4.21
C GLY A 159 5.80 -9.30 -5.11
N ALA A 160 5.30 -8.69 -6.20
CA ALA A 160 6.09 -7.85 -7.08
C ALA A 160 6.57 -6.56 -6.39
N LEU A 161 5.82 -6.08 -5.38
CA LEU A 161 6.29 -5.02 -4.48
C LEU A 161 6.92 -5.63 -3.23
N ALA A 162 8.24 -5.51 -3.12
CA ALA A 162 8.98 -5.93 -1.94
C ALA A 162 8.47 -5.17 -0.69
N THR A 163 7.82 -5.90 0.22
CA THR A 163 7.28 -5.41 1.49
C THR A 163 8.00 -6.07 2.65
N THR A 164 8.38 -5.28 3.67
CA THR A 164 8.98 -5.83 4.90
C THR A 164 7.93 -6.52 5.75
N ASP A 165 8.35 -7.33 6.73
CA ASP A 165 7.40 -8.02 7.60
C ASP A 165 6.63 -7.04 8.50
N GLU A 166 7.22 -5.91 8.90
CA GLU A 166 6.50 -4.82 9.59
C GLU A 166 5.45 -4.18 8.69
N GLN A 167 5.75 -3.99 7.40
CA GLN A 167 4.80 -3.46 6.43
C GLN A 167 3.63 -4.44 6.23
N LYS A 168 3.91 -5.75 6.15
CA LYS A 168 2.87 -6.78 6.12
C LYS A 168 2.02 -6.77 7.39
N ALA A 169 2.64 -6.65 8.57
CA ALA A 169 1.93 -6.58 9.84
C ALA A 169 0.97 -5.37 9.90
N ARG A 170 1.39 -4.21 9.38
CA ARG A 170 0.54 -3.01 9.29
C ARG A 170 -0.61 -3.18 8.31
N LEU A 171 -0.39 -3.84 7.18
CA LEU A 171 -1.46 -4.21 6.25
C LEU A 171 -2.44 -5.20 6.90
N ASN A 172 -1.92 -6.20 7.64
CA ASN A 172 -2.75 -7.15 8.38
C ASN A 172 -3.62 -6.45 9.43
N ALA A 173 -3.06 -5.50 10.18
CA ALA A 173 -3.81 -4.73 11.17
C ALA A 173 -4.95 -3.92 10.56
N LEU A 174 -4.80 -3.46 9.30
CA LEU A 174 -5.89 -2.82 8.56
C LEU A 174 -6.97 -3.79 8.09
N GLY A 175 -6.72 -5.10 8.09
CA GLY A 175 -7.59 -6.13 7.51
C GLY A 175 -7.34 -6.35 6.01
N PHE A 176 -6.11 -6.11 5.55
CA PHE A 176 -5.77 -6.22 4.12
C PHE A 176 -5.97 -7.64 3.58
N VAL A 177 -6.69 -7.74 2.46
CA VAL A 177 -6.97 -9.01 1.80
C VAL A 177 -5.84 -9.35 0.83
N TRP A 178 -4.93 -10.23 1.26
CA TRP A 178 -3.77 -10.70 0.46
C TRP A 178 -4.15 -11.51 -0.77
N ARG A 179 -5.32 -12.15 -0.76
CA ARG A 179 -5.82 -12.95 -1.88
C ARG A 179 -7.21 -12.48 -2.24
N SER A 180 -7.31 -11.51 -3.15
CA SER A 180 -8.59 -11.15 -3.75
C SER A 180 -9.09 -12.33 -4.58
N SER A 181 -10.10 -13.02 -4.07
CA SER A 181 -10.89 -13.88 -4.95
C SER A 181 -11.57 -12.99 -6.00
N LYS A 182 -11.70 -13.45 -7.25
CA LYS A 182 -12.15 -12.65 -8.42
C LYS A 182 -13.46 -11.88 -8.21
N TYR A 183 -14.28 -12.30 -7.26
CA TYR A 183 -15.55 -11.68 -6.92
C TYR A 183 -15.56 -11.16 -5.46
N CYS A 184 -16.41 -10.19 -5.15
CA CYS A 184 -16.46 -9.60 -3.81
C CYS A 184 -17.23 -10.51 -2.83
N ILE A 185 -16.98 -10.34 -1.52
CA ILE A 185 -17.69 -11.12 -0.49
C ILE A 185 -19.23 -10.96 -0.60
N PRO A 186 -19.78 -9.76 -0.79
CA PRO A 186 -21.21 -9.59 -1.06
C PRO A 186 -21.73 -10.46 -2.21
N THR A 187 -21.05 -10.46 -3.36
CA THR A 187 -21.43 -11.31 -4.51
C THR A 187 -21.44 -12.79 -4.15
N TYR A 188 -20.53 -13.25 -3.28
CA TYR A 188 -20.54 -14.65 -2.82
C TYR A 188 -21.69 -14.95 -1.89
N LEU A 189 -21.99 -14.04 -0.97
CA LEU A 189 -23.10 -14.20 -0.06
C LEU A 189 -24.42 -14.26 -0.84
N ASP A 190 -24.58 -13.41 -1.86
CA ASP A 190 -25.76 -13.44 -2.74
C ASP A 190 -25.84 -14.76 -3.52
N ALA A 191 -24.72 -15.23 -4.08
CA ALA A 191 -24.68 -16.52 -4.77
C ALA A 191 -24.98 -17.70 -3.82
N LEU A 192 -24.50 -17.66 -2.57
CA LEU A 192 -24.77 -18.70 -1.58
C LEU A 192 -26.21 -18.66 -1.06
N ARG A 193 -26.80 -17.47 -0.93
CA ARG A 193 -28.22 -17.28 -0.59
C ARG A 193 -29.12 -17.85 -1.68
N ALA A 194 -28.88 -17.48 -2.94
CA ALA A 194 -29.60 -18.03 -4.09
C ALA A 194 -29.46 -19.56 -4.18
N PHE A 195 -28.26 -20.09 -3.90
CA PHE A 195 -28.05 -21.54 -3.83
C PHE A 195 -28.87 -22.19 -2.70
N ARG A 196 -28.88 -21.58 -1.50
CA ARG A 196 -29.63 -22.07 -0.34
C ARG A 196 -31.14 -22.07 -0.60
N GLU A 197 -31.67 -20.99 -1.16
CA GLU A 197 -33.09 -20.88 -1.51
C GLU A 197 -33.54 -21.99 -2.46
N ARG A 198 -32.64 -22.42 -3.36
CA ARG A 198 -32.96 -23.42 -4.38
C ARG A 198 -32.71 -24.87 -3.95
N HIS A 199 -31.71 -25.11 -3.12
CA HIS A 199 -31.28 -26.45 -2.71
C HIS A 199 -31.56 -26.78 -1.24
N GLY A 200 -32.07 -25.82 -0.46
CA GLY A 200 -32.32 -25.96 0.97
C GLY A 200 -31.06 -26.01 1.86
N HIS A 201 -29.87 -26.04 1.26
CA HIS A 201 -28.60 -26.17 1.97
C HIS A 201 -27.48 -25.38 1.28
N VAL A 202 -26.38 -25.12 1.99
CA VAL A 202 -25.19 -24.44 1.44
C VAL A 202 -24.04 -25.42 1.13
N GLN A 203 -24.36 -26.70 0.96
CA GLN A 203 -23.40 -27.73 0.54
C GLN A 203 -23.16 -27.69 -0.97
N VAL A 204 -22.44 -26.67 -1.44
CA VAL A 204 -22.16 -26.49 -2.86
C VAL A 204 -21.17 -27.57 -3.36
N PRO A 205 -21.52 -28.35 -4.41
CA PRO A 205 -20.61 -29.32 -5.02
C PRO A 205 -19.36 -28.64 -5.59
N PHE A 206 -18.21 -29.33 -5.55
CA PHE A 206 -16.92 -28.73 -5.96
C PHE A 206 -16.91 -28.20 -7.41
N LYS A 207 -17.54 -28.92 -8.34
CA LYS A 207 -17.61 -28.56 -9.76
C LYS A 207 -18.76 -27.59 -10.09
N PHE A 208 -19.57 -27.19 -9.10
CA PHE A 208 -20.72 -26.34 -9.34
C PHE A 208 -20.30 -24.93 -9.78
N GLN A 209 -20.90 -24.48 -10.87
CA GLN A 209 -20.77 -23.15 -11.42
C GLN A 209 -22.17 -22.57 -11.59
N VAL A 210 -22.36 -21.31 -11.20
CA VAL A 210 -23.63 -20.61 -11.37
C VAL A 210 -23.94 -20.54 -12.87
N PRO A 211 -25.11 -21.02 -13.32
CA PRO A 211 -25.48 -20.99 -14.73
C PRO A 211 -25.47 -19.55 -15.29
N VAL A 212 -24.95 -19.38 -16.50
CA VAL A 212 -24.85 -18.05 -17.14
C VAL A 212 -26.17 -17.58 -17.74
N ASN A 213 -27.02 -18.53 -18.16
CA ASN A 213 -28.26 -18.24 -18.89
C ASN A 213 -29.52 -18.40 -18.02
N ASP A 214 -29.36 -18.54 -16.71
CA ASP A 214 -30.49 -18.76 -15.80
C ASP A 214 -30.91 -17.44 -15.13
N PRO A 215 -32.12 -16.91 -15.45
CA PRO A 215 -32.62 -15.68 -14.89
C PRO A 215 -32.92 -15.77 -13.38
N SER A 216 -33.04 -16.97 -12.83
CA SER A 216 -33.27 -17.18 -11.39
C SER A 216 -32.05 -16.87 -10.52
N TRP A 217 -30.87 -16.67 -11.14
CA TRP A 217 -29.66 -16.25 -10.45
C TRP A 217 -29.43 -14.74 -10.63
N PRO A 218 -29.03 -14.02 -9.57
CA PRO A 218 -28.65 -12.62 -9.68
C PRO A 218 -27.57 -12.42 -10.75
N GLU A 219 -27.74 -11.42 -11.61
CA GLU A 219 -26.91 -11.22 -12.80
C GLU A 219 -25.40 -11.16 -12.47
N HIS A 220 -25.05 -10.47 -11.38
CA HIS A 220 -23.68 -10.34 -10.90
C HIS A 220 -23.07 -11.64 -10.34
N THR A 221 -23.87 -12.68 -10.13
CA THR A 221 -23.43 -13.98 -9.62
C THR A 221 -23.25 -15.04 -10.71
N ARG A 222 -23.70 -14.75 -11.94
CA ARG A 222 -23.68 -15.69 -13.07
C ARG A 222 -22.27 -16.03 -13.50
N GLY A 223 -22.04 -17.31 -13.82
CA GLY A 223 -20.73 -17.82 -14.23
C GLY A 223 -19.72 -18.00 -13.09
N ILE A 224 -20.07 -17.68 -11.84
CA ILE A 224 -19.19 -17.90 -10.68
C ILE A 224 -18.99 -19.38 -10.44
N LYS A 225 -17.72 -19.82 -10.37
CA LYS A 225 -17.33 -21.19 -9.96
C LYS A 225 -17.50 -21.36 -8.44
N LEU A 226 -18.75 -21.36 -7.97
CA LEU A 226 -19.12 -21.32 -6.56
C LEU A 226 -18.58 -22.54 -5.78
N GLY A 227 -18.48 -23.71 -6.40
CA GLY A 227 -17.89 -24.89 -5.76
C GLY A 227 -16.40 -24.75 -5.40
N ILE A 228 -15.60 -24.18 -6.31
CA ILE A 228 -14.18 -23.87 -6.06
C ILE A 228 -14.07 -22.85 -4.94
N LEU A 229 -14.98 -21.89 -4.93
CA LEU A 229 -15.01 -20.83 -3.94
C LEU A 229 -15.31 -21.34 -2.54
N VAL A 230 -16.37 -22.13 -2.36
CA VAL A 230 -16.76 -22.71 -1.07
C VAL A 230 -15.61 -23.54 -0.50
N ARG A 231 -14.92 -24.33 -1.34
CA ARG A 231 -13.71 -25.05 -0.92
C ARG A 231 -12.62 -24.11 -0.42
N ASN A 232 -12.37 -23.00 -1.12
CA ASN A 232 -11.37 -22.01 -0.71
C ASN A 232 -11.75 -21.29 0.58
N LEU A 233 -13.03 -20.99 0.80
CA LEU A 233 -13.55 -20.42 2.05
C LEU A 233 -13.30 -21.37 3.23
N ARG A 234 -13.65 -22.66 3.08
CA ARG A 234 -13.44 -23.68 4.12
C ARG A 234 -11.97 -23.83 4.50
N ARG A 235 -11.07 -23.90 3.51
CA ARG A 235 -9.61 -24.00 3.73
C ARG A 235 -8.99 -22.76 4.39
N ARG A 236 -9.68 -21.62 4.39
CA ARG A 236 -9.14 -20.32 4.81
C ARG A 236 -9.94 -19.69 5.94
N LYS A 237 -10.66 -20.49 6.74
CA LYS A 237 -11.48 -20.04 7.87
C LYS A 237 -10.75 -19.04 8.78
N ASP A 238 -9.46 -19.30 9.03
CA ASP A 238 -8.62 -18.52 9.95
C ASP A 238 -8.15 -17.18 9.34
N CYS A 239 -8.24 -17.02 8.02
CA CYS A 239 -7.87 -15.79 7.31
C CYS A 239 -9.07 -14.91 6.96
N LEU A 240 -10.29 -15.29 7.36
CA LEU A 240 -11.50 -14.51 7.13
C LEU A 240 -11.71 -13.50 8.26
N THR A 241 -12.19 -12.30 7.92
CA THR A 241 -12.57 -11.33 8.95
C THR A 241 -13.78 -11.84 9.73
N PRO A 242 -13.95 -11.45 11.01
CA PRO A 242 -15.08 -11.84 11.83
C PRO A 242 -16.43 -11.56 11.14
N GLU A 243 -16.57 -10.41 10.50
CA GLU A 243 -17.83 -9.99 9.85
C GLU A 243 -18.22 -10.92 8.70
N VAL A 244 -17.24 -11.39 7.92
CA VAL A 244 -17.47 -12.34 6.83
C VAL A 244 -17.83 -13.71 7.39
N ARG A 245 -17.18 -14.13 8.47
CA ARG A 245 -17.47 -15.39 9.15
C ARG A 245 -18.89 -15.39 9.71
N ASP A 246 -19.31 -14.30 10.33
CA ASP A 246 -20.65 -14.14 10.90
C ASP A 246 -21.71 -14.11 9.80
N SER A 247 -21.44 -13.42 8.68
CA SER A 247 -22.33 -13.43 7.52
C SER A 247 -22.48 -14.82 6.89
N LEU A 248 -21.42 -15.63 6.88
CA LEU A 248 -21.47 -17.03 6.42
C LEU A 248 -22.20 -17.92 7.44
N ASN A 249 -21.97 -17.73 8.73
CA ASN A 249 -22.68 -18.48 9.77
C ASN A 249 -24.18 -18.18 9.75
N ALA A 250 -24.59 -16.93 9.46
CA ALA A 250 -25.98 -16.52 9.35
C ALA A 250 -26.76 -17.21 8.20
N ILE A 251 -26.06 -17.79 7.22
CA ILE A 251 -26.67 -18.57 6.14
C ILE A 251 -26.50 -20.09 6.35
N ASP A 252 -26.21 -20.54 7.57
CA ASP A 252 -25.93 -21.94 7.92
C ASP A 252 -24.77 -22.55 7.11
N PHE A 253 -23.73 -21.75 6.85
CA PHE A 253 -22.57 -22.22 6.09
C PHE A 253 -21.81 -23.32 6.84
N VAL A 254 -21.79 -24.52 6.25
CA VAL A 254 -21.11 -25.67 6.82
C VAL A 254 -19.59 -25.60 6.55
N TRP A 255 -18.81 -25.39 7.61
CA TRP A 255 -17.35 -25.34 7.56
C TRP A 255 -16.68 -26.70 7.40
N VAL A 256 -17.26 -27.74 8.01
CA VAL A 256 -16.76 -29.12 7.97
C VAL A 256 -17.79 -29.99 7.30
N VAL A 257 -17.52 -30.44 6.07
CA VAL A 257 -18.38 -31.40 5.38
C VAL A 257 -17.93 -32.79 5.78
N ARG A 258 -18.74 -33.51 6.57
CA ARG A 258 -18.56 -34.95 6.68
C ARG A 258 -18.87 -35.57 5.31
N PRO A 259 -18.03 -36.47 4.77
CA PRO A 259 -18.41 -37.21 3.58
C PRO A 259 -19.70 -37.96 3.89
N LEU A 260 -20.72 -37.81 3.04
CA LEU A 260 -21.87 -38.69 3.07
C LEU A 260 -21.36 -40.11 2.73
N PRO A 261 -21.78 -41.15 3.47
CA PRO A 261 -21.52 -42.53 3.04
C PRO A 261 -22.18 -42.71 1.67
N ASN A 262 -21.40 -43.24 0.74
CA ASN A 262 -21.67 -43.44 -0.69
C ASN A 262 -23.16 -43.49 -1.08
N ALA A 263 -23.53 -42.65 -2.05
CA ALA A 263 -24.70 -42.85 -2.91
C ALA A 263 -24.21 -42.92 -4.36
#